data_AF-B6T0U5-F1
#
_entry.id   AF-B6T0U5-F1
#
_cell.length_a   1.000
_cell.length_b   1.000
_cell.length_c   1.000
_cell.angle_alpha   90.00
_cell.angle_beta   90.00
_cell.angle_gamma   90.00
#
_symmetry.space_group_name_H-M   'P 1'
#
loop_
_entity.id
_entity.type
_entity.pdbx_description
1 polymer ?
#
loop_
_entity_poly.entity_id
_entity_poly.type
_entity_poly.pdbx_seq_one_letter_code
_entity_poly.pdbx_strand_id
1 'polypeptide(L)' 'MAKSKNHTAHNQSFKAHKNGIKKPKRHRQTSTRGNDKLSEHFMFEAM' A
#
# COMPACT_ATOMS: atom_id res chain seq x y z
N MET A 1 25.27 -30.66 -18.09
CA MET A 1 24.22 -29.86 -17.43
C MET A 1 24.14 -28.53 -18.17
N ALA A 2 23.04 -28.22 -18.86
CA ALA A 2 22.91 -26.96 -19.58
C ALA A 2 22.61 -25.83 -18.58
N LYS A 3 23.39 -24.76 -18.60
CA LYS A 3 23.18 -23.60 -17.71
C LYS A 3 21.97 -22.80 -18.19
N SER A 4 21.10 -22.39 -17.27
CA SER A 4 19.97 -21.49 -17.52
C SER A 4 20.25 -20.09 -16.95
N LYS A 5 19.39 -19.12 -17.28
CA LYS A 5 19.47 -17.77 -16.70
C LYS A 5 18.88 -17.79 -15.28
N ASN A 6 19.63 -17.26 -14.32
CA ASN A 6 19.25 -17.33 -12.90
C ASN A 6 18.26 -16.23 -12.45
N HIS A 7 18.18 -15.10 -13.18
CA HIS A 7 17.26 -14.00 -12.86
C HIS A 7 17.08 -13.02 -14.04
N THR A 8 15.89 -12.44 -14.18
CA THR A 8 15.64 -11.25 -15.03
C THR A 8 14.42 -10.47 -14.57
N ALA A 9 14.55 -9.14 -14.54
CA ALA A 9 13.42 -8.20 -14.44
C ALA A 9 12.94 -7.71 -15.82
N HIS A 10 13.38 -8.35 -16.91
CA HIS A 10 12.95 -7.99 -18.25
C HIS A 10 11.43 -8.04 -18.37
N ASN A 11 10.85 -7.05 -19.04
CA ASN A 11 9.41 -6.89 -19.24
C ASN A 11 8.58 -6.62 -17.95
N GLN A 12 9.18 -6.58 -16.76
CA GLN A 12 8.42 -6.32 -15.53
C GLN A 12 7.89 -4.89 -15.49
N SER A 13 8.74 -3.91 -15.82
CA SER A 13 8.33 -2.50 -15.91
C SER A 13 7.24 -2.30 -16.96
N PHE A 14 7.40 -2.86 -18.16
CA PHE A 14 6.38 -2.77 -19.21
C PHE A 14 5.02 -3.33 -18.76
N LYS A 15 5.02 -4.52 -18.12
CA LYS A 15 3.78 -5.10 -17.56
C LYS A 15 3.16 -4.24 -16.45
N ALA A 16 3.98 -3.68 -15.56
CA ALA A 16 3.49 -2.81 -14.48
C ALA A 16 2.82 -1.55 -15.04
N HIS A 17 3.32 -1.02 -16.15
CA HIS A 17 2.77 0.17 -16.80
C HIS A 17 1.62 -0.12 -17.77
N LYS A 18 1.39 -1.38 -18.18
CA LYS A 18 0.32 -1.75 -19.12
C LYS A 18 -1.07 -1.24 -18.69
N ASN A 19 -1.36 -1.28 -17.39
CA ASN A 19 -2.60 -0.75 -16.81
C ASN A 19 -2.39 0.58 -16.06
N GLY A 20 -1.15 1.08 -16.07
CA GLY A 20 -0.69 2.22 -15.28
C GLY A 20 -0.53 1.91 -13.78
N ILE A 21 0.58 2.37 -13.19
CA ILE A 21 0.81 2.30 -11.75
C ILE A 21 -0.01 3.41 -11.08
N LYS A 22 -1.17 3.06 -10.50
CA LYS A 22 -2.07 4.02 -9.87
C LYS A 22 -1.61 4.34 -8.45
N LYS A 23 -1.64 5.64 -8.10
CA LYS A 23 -1.41 6.09 -6.72
C LYS A 23 -2.60 5.69 -5.83
N PRO A 24 -2.39 5.41 -4.53
CA PRO A 24 -3.49 5.15 -3.61
C PRO A 24 -4.42 6.37 -3.55
N LYS A 25 -5.72 6.12 -3.48
CA LYS A 25 -6.73 7.18 -3.40
C LYS A 25 -6.69 7.81 -2.01
N ARG A 26 -6.59 9.14 -1.97
CA ARG A 26 -6.76 9.91 -0.74
C ARG A 26 -8.25 10.15 -0.50
N HIS A 27 -8.74 9.72 0.65
CA HIS A 27 -10.10 10.00 1.12
C HIS A 27 -10.07 11.16 2.12
N ARG A 28 -11.15 11.96 2.18
CA ARG A 28 -11.26 13.11 3.11
C ARG A 28 -11.13 12.68 4.58
N GLN A 29 -11.67 11.50 4.90
CA GLN A 29 -11.57 10.88 6.21
C GLN A 29 -10.73 9.62 6.11
N THR A 30 -9.79 9.44 7.03
CA THR A 30 -8.92 8.25 7.13
C THR A 30 -9.51 7.24 8.12
N SER A 31 -9.17 5.96 7.97
CA SER A 31 -9.58 4.94 8.94
C SER A 31 -8.83 5.10 10.26
N THR A 32 -9.51 4.90 11.38
CA THR A 32 -8.93 4.88 12.74
C THR A 32 -8.31 3.52 13.12
N ARG A 33 -8.24 2.57 12.18
CA ARG A 33 -7.66 1.23 12.44
C ARG A 33 -6.20 1.36 12.88
N GLY A 34 -5.88 0.89 14.10
CA GLY A 34 -4.56 1.01 14.72
C GLY A 34 -4.42 2.19 15.70
N ASN A 35 -5.49 2.97 15.92
CA ASN A 35 -5.54 4.05 16.92
C ASN A 35 -6.11 3.58 18.27
N ASP A 36 -5.85 2.33 18.67
CA ASP A 36 -6.42 1.73 19.89
C ASP A 36 -5.98 2.45 21.19
N LYS A 37 -4.97 3.32 21.13
CA LYS A 37 -4.47 4.09 22.29
C LYS A 37 -4.90 5.55 22.30
N LEU A 38 -5.43 6.08 21.19
CA LEU A 38 -5.80 7.49 21.07
C LEU A 38 -7.33 7.68 21.10
N SER A 39 -8.12 6.67 20.71
CA SER A 39 -9.59 6.76 20.74
C SER A 39 -10.14 6.92 22.16
N GLU A 40 -9.59 6.21 23.14
CA GLU A 40 -10.14 6.24 24.52
C GLU A 40 -9.96 7.61 25.19
N HIS A 41 -8.84 8.28 24.94
CA HIS A 41 -8.59 9.61 25.51
C HIS A 41 -9.44 10.70 24.83
N PHE A 42 -9.51 10.69 23.50
CA PHE A 42 -10.28 11.70 22.76
C PHE A 42 -11.79 11.53 22.89
N MET A 43 -12.30 10.33 23.17
CA MET A 43 -13.73 10.11 23.40
C MET A 43 -14.17 10.51 24.82
N PHE A 44 -13.29 10.43 25.82
CA PHE A 44 -13.58 10.86 27.19
C PHE A 44 -13.62 12.38 27.35
N GLU A 45 -12.86 13.13 26.55
CA GLU A 45 -12.87 14.61 26.53
C GLU A 45 -14.09 15.22 25.81
N ALA A 46 -14.87 14.41 25.09
CA ALA A 46 -16.00 14.85 24.28
C ALA A 46 -17.39 14.54 24.90
N MET A 47 -17.44 14.00 26.12
CA MET A 47 -18.64 13.90 26.97
C MET A 47 -18.64 15.01 28.02
#